data_AF-A0A933TPZ7-F1
#
_entry.id   AF-A0A933TPZ7-F1
#
_cell.length_a   1.000
_cell.length_b   1.000
_cell.length_c   1.000
_cell.angle_alpha   90.00
_cell.angle_beta   90.00
_cell.angle_gamma   90.00
#
_symmetry.space_group_name_H-M   'P 1'
#
loop_
_entity.id
_entity.type
_entity.pdbx_description
1 polymer ?
#
loop_
_entity_poly.entity_id
_entity_poly.type
_entity_poly.pdbx_seq_one_letter_code
_entity_poly.pdbx_strand_id
1 'polypeptide(L)'
;MKKIYPDNYVKQFEDMPFIVAVAAETMNIPGDQGDAGLSPGDIMERAESAISRYPVHAKEICLITLAILADSLIPNEASRSLLREHLARMDELINEAAWSSQLKRTARAA
;
A
#
# COMPACT_ATOMS: atom_id res chain seq x y z
N MET A 1 -0.56 -22.35 1.76
CA MET A 1 -0.31 -20.97 1.30
C MET A 1 0.85 -20.38 2.06
N LYS A 2 1.68 -19.56 1.41
CA LYS A 2 2.84 -18.92 2.04
C LYS A 2 2.35 -17.88 3.05
N LYS A 3 2.90 -17.90 4.26
CA LYS A 3 2.59 -16.91 5.30
C LYS A 3 3.17 -15.54 4.91
N ILE A 4 2.45 -14.48 5.24
CA ILE A 4 2.84 -13.08 4.99
C ILE A 4 3.35 -12.46 6.30
N TYR A 5 4.48 -11.77 6.24
CA TYR A 5 5.09 -11.03 7.37
C TYR A 5 5.20 -9.54 7.04
N PRO A 6 4.14 -8.74 7.28
CA PRO A 6 4.02 -7.36 6.80
C PRO A 6 5.19 -6.42 7.10
N ASP A 7 5.93 -6.66 8.19
CA ASP A 7 7.09 -5.84 8.60
C ASP A 7 8.27 -5.95 7.64
N ASN A 8 8.41 -7.10 6.98
CA ASN A 8 9.46 -7.30 5.97
C ASN A 8 9.21 -6.48 4.69
N TYR A 9 8.01 -5.92 4.53
CA TYR A 9 7.62 -5.17 3.34
C TYR A 9 7.80 -3.68 3.51
N VAL A 10 7.83 -3.17 4.75
CA VAL A 10 8.07 -1.75 5.06
C VAL A 10 9.39 -1.25 4.47
N LYS A 11 10.43 -2.11 4.43
CA LYS A 11 11.74 -1.81 3.85
C LYS A 11 11.73 -1.58 2.34
N GLN A 12 10.67 -1.98 1.63
CA GLN A 12 10.56 -1.81 0.18
C GLN A 12 9.99 -0.44 -0.21
N PHE A 13 9.50 0.32 0.78
CA PHE A 13 8.92 1.64 0.61
C PHE A 13 9.79 2.70 1.29
N GLU A 14 11.12 2.52 1.29
CA GLU A 14 12.08 3.48 1.89
C GLU A 14 11.88 4.90 1.31
N ASP A 15 11.49 5.00 0.05
CA ASP A 15 11.20 6.27 -0.62
C ASP A 15 9.78 6.81 -0.36
N MET A 16 8.91 6.03 0.31
CA MET A 16 7.50 6.36 0.58
C MET A 16 7.10 6.11 2.06
N PRO A 17 7.85 6.64 3.05
CA PRO A 17 7.66 6.31 4.47
C PRO A 17 6.28 6.71 5.01
N PHE A 18 5.67 7.76 4.45
CA PHE A 18 4.34 8.22 4.84
C PHE A 18 3.24 7.20 4.49
N ILE A 19 3.29 6.62 3.28
CA ILE A 19 2.30 5.65 2.81
C ILE A 19 2.30 4.41 3.71
N VAL A 20 3.50 3.96 4.10
CA VAL A 20 3.66 2.84 5.03
C VAL A 20 3.08 3.16 6.40
N ALA A 21 3.40 4.33 6.96
CA ALA A 21 2.92 4.72 8.28
C ALA A 21 1.38 4.74 8.35
N VAL A 22 0.73 5.33 7.34
CA VAL A 22 -0.73 5.38 7.21
C VAL A 22 -1.32 3.97 7.10
N ALA A 23 -0.77 3.12 6.24
CA ALA A 23 -1.29 1.75 6.08
C ALA A 23 -1.09 0.91 7.35
N ALA A 24 0.06 1.03 8.02
CA ALA A 24 0.32 0.32 9.27
C ALA A 24 -0.66 0.74 10.37
N GLU A 25 -0.90 2.04 10.52
CA GLU A 25 -1.84 2.60 11.51
C GLU A 25 -3.28 2.17 11.22
N THR A 26 -3.72 2.24 9.96
CA THR A 26 -5.12 2.03 9.57
C THR A 26 -5.51 0.56 9.39
N MET A 27 -4.62 -0.26 8.83
CA MET A 27 -4.86 -1.69 8.64
C MET A 27 -4.63 -2.51 9.91
N ASN A 28 -4.12 -1.86 10.98
CA ASN A 28 -3.72 -2.49 12.23
C ASN A 28 -2.86 -3.73 11.95
N ILE A 29 -1.90 -3.58 11.04
CA ILE A 29 -0.92 -4.60 10.73
C ILE A 29 -0.03 -4.68 11.97
N PRO A 30 -0.17 -5.72 12.81
CA PRO A 30 0.56 -5.76 14.06
C PRO A 30 2.01 -6.08 13.69
N GLY A 31 2.92 -5.22 14.11
CA GLY A 31 4.34 -5.52 13.99
C GLY A 31 4.72 -6.80 14.76
N ASP A 32 5.72 -7.48 14.23
CA ASP A 32 6.39 -8.70 14.70
C ASP A 32 5.46 -9.66 15.47
N GLN A 33 4.52 -10.29 14.76
CA GLN A 33 3.61 -11.30 15.34
C GLN A 33 4.25 -12.68 15.60
N GLY A 34 5.58 -12.82 15.54
CA GLY A 34 6.22 -14.13 15.60
C GLY A 34 5.76 -15.07 14.46
N ASP A 35 5.84 -16.40 14.66
CA ASP A 35 5.59 -17.42 13.63
C ASP A 35 4.14 -17.50 13.06
N ALA A 36 3.21 -16.70 13.59
CA ALA A 36 1.82 -16.65 13.15
C ALA A 36 1.61 -15.57 12.07
N GLY A 37 2.34 -15.65 10.96
CA GLY A 37 2.12 -14.76 9.82
C GLY A 37 0.68 -14.80 9.29
N LEU A 38 0.27 -13.75 8.58
CA LEU A 38 -1.11 -13.56 8.09
C LEU A 38 -1.35 -14.35 6.79
N SER A 39 -2.61 -14.77 6.56
CA SER A 39 -3.02 -15.26 5.25
C SER A 39 -3.35 -14.10 4.30
N PRO A 40 -3.25 -14.30 2.97
CA PRO A 40 -3.76 -13.36 1.97
C PRO A 40 -5.22 -12.91 2.20
N GLY A 41 -6.09 -13.81 2.68
CA GLY A 41 -7.47 -13.48 3.01
C GLY A 41 -7.56 -12.49 4.18
N ASP A 42 -6.79 -12.73 5.24
CA ASP A 42 -6.75 -11.82 6.41
C ASP A 42 -6.26 -10.42 6.03
N ILE A 43 -5.30 -10.34 5.09
CA ILE A 43 -4.78 -9.07 4.59
C ILE A 43 -5.86 -8.30 3.81
N MET A 44 -6.63 -8.99 2.95
CA MET A 44 -7.74 -8.38 2.21
C MET A 44 -8.86 -7.89 3.14
N GLU A 45 -9.31 -8.70 4.09
CA GLU A 45 -10.36 -8.32 5.04
C GLU A 45 -9.95 -7.10 5.87
N ARG A 46 -8.69 -7.04 6.31
CA ARG A 46 -8.14 -5.88 7.02
C ARG A 46 -8.10 -4.64 6.14
N ALA A 47 -7.68 -4.76 4.89
CA ALA A 47 -7.63 -3.65 3.94
C ALA A 47 -9.04 -3.08 3.68
N GLU A 48 -10.03 -3.94 3.40
CA GLU A 48 -11.42 -3.53 3.17
C GLU A 48 -12.02 -2.84 4.40
N SER A 49 -11.76 -3.40 5.58
CA SER A 49 -12.18 -2.81 6.85
C SER A 49 -11.52 -1.45 7.12
N ALA A 50 -10.25 -1.30 6.76
CA ALA A 50 -9.50 -0.06 6.90
C ALA A 50 -9.99 1.02 5.93
N ILE A 51 -10.20 0.67 4.66
CA ILE A 51 -10.74 1.59 3.63
C ILE A 51 -12.12 2.10 4.04
N SER A 52 -12.97 1.21 4.57
CA SER A 52 -14.32 1.59 5.02
C SER A 52 -14.28 2.58 6.19
N ARG A 53 -13.27 2.49 7.07
CA ARG A 53 -13.09 3.38 8.23
C ARG A 53 -12.34 4.66 7.89
N TYR A 54 -11.40 4.58 6.96
CA TYR A 54 -10.46 5.64 6.58
C TYR A 54 -10.44 5.85 5.06
N PRO A 55 -11.54 6.29 4.44
CA PRO A 55 -11.66 6.39 2.98
C PRO A 55 -10.68 7.38 2.36
N VAL A 56 -10.23 8.39 3.14
CA VAL A 56 -9.19 9.35 2.71
C VAL A 56 -7.82 8.69 2.51
N HIS A 57 -7.60 7.53 3.14
CA HIS A 57 -6.36 6.76 3.07
C HIS A 57 -6.48 5.51 2.19
N ALA A 58 -7.57 5.39 1.42
CA ALA A 58 -7.85 4.20 0.64
C ALA A 58 -6.75 3.90 -0.40
N LYS A 59 -6.11 4.95 -0.92
CA LYS A 59 -5.00 4.82 -1.87
C LYS A 59 -3.80 4.13 -1.21
N GLU A 60 -3.37 4.64 -0.08
CA GLU A 60 -2.22 4.14 0.68
C GLU A 60 -2.44 2.68 1.10
N ILE A 61 -3.64 2.40 1.62
CA ILE A 61 -4.06 1.06 2.02
C ILE A 61 -4.03 0.10 0.83
N CYS A 62 -4.60 0.47 -0.33
CA CYS A 62 -4.58 -0.36 -1.54
C CYS A 62 -3.17 -0.65 -2.05
N LEU A 63 -2.31 0.37 -2.14
CA LEU A 63 -0.94 0.21 -2.65
C LEU A 63 -0.12 -0.77 -1.80
N ILE A 64 -0.19 -0.62 -0.48
CA ILE A 64 0.50 -1.51 0.47
C ILE A 64 -0.08 -2.92 0.41
N THR A 65 -1.40 -3.05 0.38
CA THR A 65 -2.09 -4.35 0.30
C THR A 65 -1.67 -5.11 -0.96
N LEU A 66 -1.65 -4.44 -2.12
CA LEU A 66 -1.24 -5.05 -3.39
C LEU A 66 0.21 -5.51 -3.39
N ALA A 67 1.12 -4.71 -2.84
CA ALA A 67 2.54 -5.08 -2.74
C ALA A 67 2.74 -6.31 -1.84
N ILE A 68 2.10 -6.33 -0.68
CA ILE A 68 2.15 -7.45 0.27
C ILE A 68 1.63 -8.74 -0.39
N LEU A 69 0.47 -8.67 -1.06
CA LEU A 69 -0.15 -9.82 -1.71
C LEU A 69 0.70 -10.34 -2.87
N ALA A 70 1.19 -9.43 -3.72
CA ALA A 70 1.98 -9.79 -4.88
C ALA A 70 3.28 -10.51 -4.51
N ASP A 71 3.98 -10.06 -3.48
CA ASP A 71 5.18 -10.75 -3.01
C ASP A 71 4.90 -12.17 -2.48
N SER A 72 3.69 -12.39 -1.95
CA SER A 72 3.27 -13.70 -1.46
C SER A 72 2.84 -14.65 -2.60
N LEU A 73 2.29 -14.10 -3.69
CA LEU A 73 1.67 -14.85 -4.77
C LEU A 73 2.57 -15.01 -6.00
N ILE A 74 3.47 -14.06 -6.26
CA ILE A 74 4.38 -14.09 -7.41
C ILE A 74 5.65 -14.83 -7.01
N PRO A 75 5.97 -15.99 -7.60
CA PRO A 75 7.07 -16.83 -7.15
C PRO A 75 8.46 -16.31 -7.57
N ASN A 76 8.56 -15.60 -8.71
CA ASN A 76 9.83 -15.13 -9.25
C ASN A 76 10.14 -13.68 -8.82
N GLU A 77 11.42 -13.34 -8.62
CA GLU A 77 11.82 -12.00 -8.16
C GLU A 77 11.64 -10.92 -9.24
N ALA A 78 11.96 -11.22 -10.50
CA ALA A 78 11.90 -10.23 -11.59
C ALA A 78 10.49 -9.63 -11.77
N SER A 79 9.45 -10.46 -11.71
CA SER A 79 8.05 -10.03 -11.78
C SER A 79 7.61 -9.29 -10.51
N ARG A 80 8.15 -9.64 -9.33
CA ARG A 80 7.93 -8.85 -8.10
C ARG A 80 8.54 -7.46 -8.23
N SER A 81 9.79 -7.36 -8.69
CA SER A 81 10.48 -6.08 -8.93
C SER A 81 9.72 -5.20 -9.93
N LEU A 82 9.32 -5.76 -11.07
CA LEU A 82 8.54 -5.02 -12.08
C LEU A 82 7.21 -4.50 -11.51
N LEU A 83 6.52 -5.30 -10.69
CA LEU A 83 5.28 -4.84 -10.05
C LEU A 83 5.53 -3.71 -9.05
N ARG A 84 6.59 -3.82 -8.24
CA ARG A 84 6.99 -2.75 -7.30
C ARG A 84 7.27 -1.44 -8.04
N GLU A 85 7.99 -1.50 -9.15
CA GLU A 85 8.24 -0.34 -10.04
C GLU A 85 6.92 0.24 -10.58
N HIS A 86 5.99 -0.60 -11.03
CA HIS A 86 4.68 -0.14 -11.50
C HIS A 86 3.85 0.50 -10.38
N LEU A 87 3.85 -0.06 -9.16
CA LEU A 87 3.15 0.52 -8.01
C LEU A 87 3.73 1.89 -7.65
N ALA A 88 5.05 2.02 -7.63
CA ALA A 88 5.73 3.30 -7.40
C ALA A 88 5.35 4.33 -8.48
N ARG A 89 5.41 3.95 -9.76
CA ARG A 89 5.05 4.85 -10.86
C ARG A 89 3.58 5.27 -10.84
N MET A 90 2.68 4.37 -10.44
CA MET A 90 1.26 4.72 -10.28
C MET A 90 1.05 5.72 -9.13
N ASP A 91 1.77 5.58 -8.02
CA ASP A 91 1.70 6.53 -6.92
C ASP A 91 2.09 7.95 -7.36
N GLU A 92 3.22 8.06 -8.08
CA GLU A 92 3.70 9.32 -8.68
C GLU A 92 2.64 9.94 -9.59
N LEU A 93 2.09 9.18 -10.54
CA LEU A 93 1.08 9.67 -11.48
C LEU A 93 -0.19 10.15 -10.77
N ILE A 94 -0.62 9.46 -9.72
CA ILE A 94 -1.79 9.88 -8.93
C ILE A 94 -1.48 11.19 -8.19
N ASN A 95 -0.28 11.36 -7.64
CA ASN A 95 0.12 12.59 -6.96
C ASN A 95 0.25 13.77 -7.94
N GLU A 96 0.81 13.55 -9.13
CA GLU A 96 0.84 14.52 -10.24
C GLU A 96 -0.59 14.94 -10.66
N ALA A 97 -1.50 13.97 -10.78
CA ALA A 97 -2.89 14.22 -11.12
C ALA A 97 -3.65 15.00 -10.03
N ALA A 98 -3.40 14.69 -8.76
CA ALA A 98 -3.97 15.41 -7.62
C ALA A 98 -3.49 16.87 -7.59
N TRP A 99 -2.19 17.10 -7.77
CA TRP A 99 -1.57 18.42 -7.79
C TRP A 99 -2.10 19.31 -8.93
N SER A 100 -2.14 18.76 -10.15
CA SER A 100 -2.67 19.47 -11.33
C SER A 100 -4.16 19.80 -11.19
N SER A 101 -4.94 18.94 -10.53
CA SER A 101 -6.36 19.17 -10.25
C SER A 101 -6.58 20.20 -9.13
N GLN A 102 -5.64 20.33 -8.20
CA GLN A 102 -5.70 21.33 -7.13
C GLN A 102 -5.35 22.73 -7.64
N LEU A 103 -4.34 22.85 -8.51
CA LEU A 103 -3.99 24.08 -9.23
C LEU A 103 -5.16 24.60 -10.08
N LYS A 104 -5.85 23.70 -10.80
CA LYS A 104 -7.04 24.07 -11.60
C LYS A 104 -8.20 24.59 -10.76
N ARG A 105 -8.36 24.09 -9.52
CA ARG A 105 -9.42 24.56 -8.60
C ARG A 105 -9.10 25.92 -8.00
N THR A 106 -7.85 26.17 -7.61
CA THR A 106 -7.43 27.49 -7.09
C THR A 106 -7.47 28.57 -8.15
N ALA A 107 -7.07 28.26 -9.39
CA ALA A 107 -7.15 29.20 -10.51
C ALA A 107 -8.58 29.57 -10.93
N ARG A 108 -9.59 28.77 -10.56
CA ARG A 108 -11.02 29.06 -10.80
C ARG A 108 -11.69 29.83 -9.66
N ALA A 109 -11.05 29.90 -8.50
CA ALA A 109 -11.58 30.52 -7.29
C ALA A 109 -10.97 31.91 -7.01
N ALA A 110 -9.96 32.32 -7.78
CA ALA A 110 -9.36 33.65 -7.79
C ALA A 110 -9.95 34.47 -8.95
#